data_AF-A0A920HHC5-F1
#
_entry.id   AF-A0A920HHC5-F1
#
_cell.length_a   1.000
_cell.length_b   1.000
_cell.length_c   1.000
_cell.angle_alpha   90.00
_cell.angle_beta   90.00
_cell.angle_gamma   90.00
#
_symmetry.space_group_name_H-M   'P 1'
#
loop_
_entity.id
_entity.type
_entity.pdbx_description
1 polymer ?
#
loop_
_entity_poly.entity_id
_entity_poly.type
_entity_poly.pdbx_seq_one_letter_code
_entity_poly.pdbx_strand_id
1 'polypeptide(L)' 'MEILGETLDDAIGEAFDKCGKKLGLGYPAGPLIDKLAKKGDEDKFKFPLPKVEGGDISYSGTKTAFINFPS' A
#
# COMPACT_ATOMS: atom_id res chain seq x y z
N MET A 1 8.83 -26.45 3.06
CA MET A 1 8.64 -25.12 2.45
C MET A 1 9.55 -24.18 3.21
N GLU A 2 10.47 -23.52 2.53
CA GLU A 2 11.38 -22.55 3.16
C GLU A 2 10.84 -21.15 2.87
N ILE A 3 10.76 -20.31 3.90
CA ILE A 3 10.32 -18.92 3.76
C ILE A 3 11.54 -18.11 3.34
N LEU A 4 11.45 -17.45 2.18
CA LEU A 4 12.53 -16.63 1.60
C LEU A 4 12.44 -15.16 1.99
N GLY A 5 11.36 -14.78 2.68
CA GLY A 5 11.07 -13.42 3.11
C GLY A 5 9.61 -13.25 3.48
N GLU A 6 9.33 -12.33 4.39
CA GLU A 6 7.99 -12.04 4.90
C GLU A 6 7.72 -10.53 4.99
N THR A 7 6.47 -10.16 5.33
CA THR A 7 6.19 -8.76 5.66
C THR A 7 6.63 -8.48 7.09
N LEU A 8 7.36 -7.39 7.30
CA LEU A 8 7.77 -6.94 8.64
C LEU A 8 6.64 -6.21 9.37
N ASP A 9 5.55 -5.87 8.67
CA ASP A 9 4.43 -5.12 9.22
C ASP A 9 3.06 -5.63 8.76
N ASP A 10 2.32 -4.86 7.95
CA ASP A 10 1.00 -5.27 7.50
C ASP A 10 1.13 -6.20 6.30
N ALA A 11 0.19 -7.14 6.13
CA ALA A 11 0.04 -7.78 4.83
C ALA A 11 -0.30 -6.72 3.77
N ILE A 12 0.13 -6.94 2.52
CA ILE A 12 -0.11 -5.98 1.41
C ILE A 12 -1.59 -5.62 1.26
N GLY A 13 -2.49 -6.60 1.45
CA GLY A 13 -3.94 -6.39 1.39
C GLY A 13 -4.44 -5.45 2.48
N GLU A 14 -3.96 -5.62 3.72
CA GLU A 14 -4.35 -4.76 4.85
C GLU A 14 -3.81 -3.33 4.68
N ALA A 15 -2.59 -3.18 4.17
CA ALA A 15 -2.04 -1.86 3.83
C ALA A 15 -2.91 -1.14 2.78
N PHE A 16 -3.32 -1.86 1.73
CA PHE A 16 -4.22 -1.34 0.71
C PHE A 16 -5.60 -0.97 1.27
N ASP A 17 -6.18 -1.82 2.12
CA ASP A 17 -7.50 -1.55 2.72
C ASP A 17 -7.50 -0.29 3.60
N LYS A 18 -6.42 -0.06 4.36
CA LYS A 18 -6.24 1.16 5.15
C LYS A 18 -6.14 2.41 4.27
N CYS A 19 -5.40 2.33 3.16
CA CYS A 19 -5.33 3.41 2.17
C CYS A 19 -6.70 3.67 1.52
N GLY A 20 -7.43 2.63 1.14
CA GLY A 20 -8.76 2.76 0.53
C GLY A 20 -9.78 3.38 1.48
N LYS A 21 -9.74 3.03 2.77
CA LYS A 21 -10.55 3.67 3.80
C LYS A 21 -10.29 5.18 3.90
N LYS A 22 -9.03 5.62 3.81
CA LYS A 22 -8.68 7.05 3.77
C LYS A 22 -9.28 7.76 2.56
N LEU A 23 -9.40 7.07 1.44
CA LEU A 23 -10.07 7.56 0.22
C LEU A 23 -11.61 7.48 0.27
N GLY A 24 -12.20 6.98 1.36
CA GLY A 24 -13.64 6.79 1.48
C GLY A 24 -14.19 5.59 0.69
N LEU A 25 -13.34 4.63 0.30
CA LEU A 25 -13.75 3.42 -0.38
C LEU A 25 -14.31 2.37 0.60
N GLY A 26 -15.21 1.53 0.12
CA GLY A 26 -15.74 0.38 0.86
C GLY A 26 -14.74 -0.77 0.96
N TYR A 27 -15.01 -1.71 1.88
CA TYR A 27 -14.20 -2.92 2.08
C TYR A 27 -14.72 -4.11 1.25
N PRO A 28 -13.85 -4.96 0.66
CA PRO A 28 -12.40 -4.81 0.58
C PRO A 28 -12.02 -3.73 -0.43
N ALA A 29 -11.14 -2.82 -0.02
CA ALA A 29 -10.76 -1.68 -0.84
C ALA A 29 -9.60 -2.01 -1.80
N GLY A 30 -8.80 -3.03 -1.50
CA GLY A 30 -7.69 -3.48 -2.37
C GLY A 30 -8.08 -3.62 -3.85
N PRO A 31 -9.10 -4.43 -4.21
CA PRO A 31 -9.54 -4.58 -5.60
C PRO A 31 -10.07 -3.28 -6.23
N LEU A 32 -10.65 -2.39 -5.43
CA LEU A 32 -11.15 -1.08 -5.90
C LEU A 32 -9.99 -0.15 -6.24
N ILE A 33 -8.96 -0.10 -5.39
CA ILE A 33 -7.74 0.66 -5.62
C ILE A 33 -7.04 0.17 -6.89
N ASP A 34 -6.84 -1.14 -7.05
CA ASP A 34 -6.21 -1.69 -8.26
C ASP A 34 -6.96 -1.29 -9.54
N LYS A 35 -8.30 -1.33 -9.51
CA LYS A 35 -9.14 -0.91 -10.64
C LYS A 35 -9.05 0.60 -10.93
N LEU A 36 -9.02 1.42 -9.89
CA LEU A 36 -8.95 2.88 -10.01
C LEU A 36 -7.56 3.36 -10.44
N ALA A 37 -6.49 2.72 -9.95
CA ALA A 37 -5.11 3.03 -10.29
C ALA A 37 -4.84 2.93 -11.80
N LYS A 38 -5.47 1.95 -12.48
CA LYS A 38 -5.38 1.79 -13.95
C LYS A 38 -5.95 2.95 -14.76
N LYS A 39 -6.77 3.80 -14.14
CA LYS A 39 -7.33 5.02 -14.75
C LYS A 39 -6.68 6.30 -14.21
N GLY A 40 -5.77 6.15 -13.25
CA GLY A 40 -5.05 7.25 -12.63
C GLY A 40 -3.87 7.70 -13.47
N ASP A 41 -3.19 8.70 -12.94
CA ASP A 41 -1.90 9.18 -13.42
C ASP A 41 -0.84 8.74 -12.40
N GLU A 42 0.07 7.85 -12.83
CA GLU A 42 1.11 7.28 -11.97
C GLU A 42 2.17 8.31 -11.57
N ASP A 43 2.33 9.40 -12.34
CA ASP A 43 3.32 10.44 -12.09
C ASP A 43 2.79 11.59 -11.22
N LYS A 44 1.48 11.58 -10.91
CA LYS A 44 0.82 12.67 -10.20
C LYS A 44 1.35 12.89 -8.79
N PHE A 45 1.68 11.82 -8.07
CA PHE A 45 2.13 11.88 -6.68
C PHE A 45 3.28 10.90 -6.42
N LYS A 46 4.29 11.35 -5.68
CA LYS A 46 5.43 10.52 -5.28
C LYS A 46 5.30 10.11 -3.83
N PHE A 47 5.24 8.80 -3.60
CA PHE A 47 5.27 8.19 -2.28
C PHE A 47 6.57 7.41 -2.09
N PRO A 48 7.07 7.26 -0.84
CA PRO A 48 8.23 6.42 -0.58
C PRO A 48 7.93 4.97 -0.95
N LEU A 49 8.89 4.29 -1.54
CA LEU A 49 8.78 2.87 -1.85
C LEU A 49 8.87 2.03 -0.57
N PRO A 50 8.25 0.84 -0.55
CA PRO A 50 8.43 -0.13 0.53
C PRO A 50 9.90 -0.46 0.73
N LYS A 51 10.31 -0.65 1.98
CA LYS A 51 11.68 -1.08 2.28
C LYS A 51 11.80 -2.58 2.07
N VAL A 52 12.91 -3.02 1.49
CA VAL A 52 13.23 -4.43 1.29
C VAL A 52 14.60 -4.71 1.88
N GLU A 53 14.69 -5.63 2.85
CA GLU A 53 15.95 -6.08 3.44
C GLU A 53 15.93 -7.61 3.58
N GLY A 54 16.92 -8.29 3.02
CA GLY A 54 17.06 -9.74 3.19
C GLY A 54 15.92 -10.61 2.62
N GLY A 55 15.02 -10.05 1.82
CA GLY A 55 13.80 -10.71 1.34
C GLY A 55 12.55 -10.25 2.07
N ASP A 56 12.71 -9.60 3.22
CA ASP A 56 11.61 -9.06 4.01
C ASP A 56 11.20 -7.68 3.51
N ILE A 57 9.89 -7.40 3.55
CA ILE A 57 9.30 -6.18 3.00
C ILE A 57 8.54 -5.42 4.10
N SER A 58 8.66 -4.10 4.13
CA SER A 58 7.88 -3.22 5.02
C SER A 58 7.10 -2.17 4.23
N TYR A 59 5.78 -2.11 4.44
CA TYR A 59 4.86 -1.15 3.81
C TYR A 59 4.53 0.05 4.69
N SER A 60 4.94 0.04 5.96
CA SER A 60 4.62 1.09 6.94
C SER A 60 4.97 2.50 6.47
N GLY A 61 6.13 2.70 5.84
CA GLY A 61 6.57 4.00 5.32
C GLY A 61 5.65 4.54 4.23
N THR A 62 5.38 3.73 3.21
CA THR A 62 4.46 4.06 2.10
C THR A 62 3.04 4.33 2.62
N LYS A 63 2.53 3.44 3.47
CA LYS A 63 1.20 3.57 4.09
C LYS A 63 1.07 4.86 4.89
N THR A 64 2.06 5.17 5.73
CA THR A 64 2.04 6.37 6.59
C THR A 64 2.09 7.64 5.77
N ALA A 65 2.95 7.68 4.75
CA ALA A 65 3.02 8.81 3.83
C ALA A 65 1.68 9.03 3.09
N PHE A 66 1.02 7.95 2.65
CA PHE A 66 -0.28 8.03 2.00
C PHE A 66 -1.38 8.53 2.94
N ILE A 67 -1.50 7.98 4.15
CA ILE A 67 -2.56 8.34 5.11
C ILE A 67 -2.47 9.82 5.53
N ASN A 68 -1.24 10.33 5.64
CA ASN A 68 -0.96 11.71 6.00
C ASN A 68 -0.91 12.66 4.80
N PHE A 69 -1.13 12.16 3.58
CA PHE A 69 -1.16 13.00 2.39
C PHE A 69 -2.33 13.98 2.47
N PRO A 70 -2.09 15.30 2.28
CA PRO A 70 -3.15 16.30 2.32
C PRO A 70 -4.14 16.07 1.17
N SER A 71 -5.42 16.02 1.54
CA SER A 71 -6.57 15.85 0.64
C SER A 71 -6.93 17.14 -0.09
#